data_AF-A0A1H6EA04-F1
#
_entry.id   AF-A0A1H6EA04-F1
#
_cell.length_a   1.000
_cell.length_b   1.000
_cell.length_c   1.000
_cell.angle_alpha   90.00
_cell.angle_beta   90.00
_cell.angle_gamma   90.00
#
_symmetry.space_group_name_H-M   'P 1'
#
loop_
_entity.id
_entity.type
_entity.pdbx_description
1 polymer ?
#
loop_
_entity_poly.entity_id
_entity_poly.type
_entity_poly.pdbx_seq_one_letter_code
_entity_poly.pdbx_strand_id
1 'polypeptide(L)'
;MTGPAESFDARRFREVLGHYPTGVVVITAISESGAPVGMVVGSFTSVSLDPPLVAFLPSRTSNSFAQLRTASSFCVNVLAADQEQVCRQFAAKTGDKFAGVAWRAAPSGAPVLEEAVAWIDCDFDDVHEAGDHFIVLGRVRDLGILNPTPPLLFFQGGYGAFSPGALVAPYEGDLLNHIRLADAAREHMERISAELELECYAQGIVADELVIVAGSGTQRSTVRGHIGRRMPFAPPYGALFVAGRGQEAVDAWLSRRNLPLTDEDRDHYRGMLQRVADRRWSIALRAPEHDEVWDEIDQFSTAPRTPGLERRMGALLERLKGHYEPQELAGDELHDVRLLGAPVYGPDGSVVQVLALFGMPPQAGVEQIAAWRDRLAQAADAVTAAIGGRAPDARRP
;
A
#
# COMPACT_ATOMS: atom_id res chain seq x y z
N MET A 1 12.65 29.70 -39.28
CA MET A 1 13.74 28.84 -38.77
C MET A 1 13.11 27.78 -37.90
N THR A 2 13.01 26.54 -38.39
CA THR A 2 12.59 25.38 -37.59
C THR A 2 13.74 25.03 -36.65
N GLY A 3 13.52 25.10 -35.34
CA GLY A 3 14.51 24.71 -34.34
C GLY A 3 14.94 23.25 -34.52
N PRO A 4 16.08 22.84 -33.92
CA PRO A 4 16.51 21.45 -33.97
C PRO A 4 15.40 20.53 -33.46
N ALA A 5 15.13 19.43 -34.19
CA ALA A 5 14.18 18.42 -33.74
C ALA A 5 14.63 17.85 -32.39
N GLU A 6 13.72 17.80 -31.42
CA GLU A 6 14.01 17.24 -30.10
C GLU A 6 14.44 15.77 -30.24
N SER A 7 15.48 15.38 -29.51
CA SER A 7 16.06 14.02 -29.55
C SER A 7 15.24 12.99 -28.76
N PHE A 8 14.11 13.38 -28.18
CA PHE A 8 13.24 12.55 -27.36
C PHE A 8 11.76 12.88 -27.64
N ASP A 9 10.87 11.93 -27.35
CA ASP A 9 9.43 12.15 -27.45
C ASP A 9 8.81 12.63 -26.12
N ALA A 10 7.59 13.16 -26.20
CA ALA A 10 6.85 13.69 -25.06
C ALA A 10 6.49 12.62 -24.00
N ARG A 11 6.50 11.33 -24.36
CA ARG A 11 6.22 10.24 -23.41
C ARG A 11 7.45 10.00 -22.54
N ARG A 12 8.63 9.88 -23.15
CA ARG A 12 9.91 9.72 -22.47
C ARG A 12 10.21 10.92 -21.56
N PHE A 13 9.93 12.13 -22.02
CA PHE A 13 10.09 13.34 -21.20
C PHE A 13 9.26 13.28 -19.91
N ARG A 14 7.96 12.95 -20.02
CA ARG A 14 7.06 12.80 -18.85
C ARG A 14 7.46 11.65 -17.94
N GLU A 15 7.91 10.54 -18.51
CA GLU A 15 8.38 9.38 -17.75
C GLU A 15 9.61 9.73 -16.91
N VAL A 16 10.62 10.37 -17.51
CA VAL A 16 11.83 10.80 -16.79
C VAL A 16 11.49 11.85 -15.73
N LEU A 17 10.70 12.88 -16.06
CA LEU A 17 10.31 13.90 -15.07
C LEU A 17 9.44 13.35 -13.95
N GLY A 18 8.69 12.27 -14.18
CA GLY A 18 7.95 11.56 -13.14
C GLY A 18 8.83 10.99 -12.02
N HIS A 19 10.16 10.94 -12.21
CA HIS A 19 11.12 10.52 -11.19
C HIS A 19 11.59 11.66 -10.28
N TYR A 20 11.19 12.91 -10.53
CA TYR A 20 11.39 14.03 -9.61
C TYR A 20 10.12 14.22 -8.77
N PRO A 21 10.10 13.78 -7.50
CA PRO A 21 8.89 13.85 -6.68
C PRO A 21 8.53 15.30 -6.40
N THR A 22 7.24 15.59 -6.35
CA THR A 22 6.74 16.91 -6.01
C THR A 22 5.75 16.85 -4.86
N GLY A 23 5.70 17.91 -4.06
CA GLY A 23 4.56 18.14 -3.19
C GLY A 23 3.33 18.49 -4.02
N VAL A 24 2.15 18.25 -3.45
CA VAL A 24 0.88 18.64 -4.06
C VAL A 24 0.29 19.83 -3.31
N VAL A 25 -0.03 20.89 -4.04
CA VAL A 25 -0.69 22.07 -3.46
C VAL A 25 -1.95 22.43 -4.24
N VAL A 26 -2.90 23.07 -3.55
CA VAL A 26 -4.05 23.74 -4.18
C VAL A 26 -3.84 25.24 -4.11
N ILE A 27 -3.72 25.89 -5.26
CA ILE A 27 -3.77 27.35 -5.37
C ILE A 27 -5.23 27.76 -5.35
N THR A 28 -5.58 28.70 -4.48
CA THR A 28 -6.95 29.19 -4.31
C THR A 28 -6.97 30.72 -4.38
N ALA A 29 -8.09 31.28 -4.80
CA ALA A 29 -8.32 32.72 -4.79
C ALA A 29 -9.82 33.02 -4.74
N ILE A 30 -10.17 34.28 -4.46
CA ILE A 30 -11.50 34.81 -4.74
C ILE A 30 -11.41 35.54 -6.08
N SER A 31 -12.12 35.06 -7.09
CA SER A 31 -12.13 35.68 -8.41
C SER A 31 -12.79 37.06 -8.38
N GLU A 32 -12.63 37.83 -9.46
CA GLU A 32 -13.31 39.12 -9.63
C GLU A 32 -14.85 39.04 -9.48
N SER A 33 -15.45 37.87 -9.75
CA SER A 33 -16.89 37.65 -9.55
C SER A 33 -17.28 37.38 -8.10
N GLY A 34 -16.34 37.39 -7.16
CA GLY A 34 -16.53 37.04 -5.75
C GLY A 34 -16.63 35.54 -5.47
N ALA A 35 -16.39 34.68 -6.46
CA ALA A 35 -16.49 33.23 -6.29
C ALA A 35 -15.14 32.61 -5.90
N PRO A 36 -15.11 31.62 -5.00
CA PRO A 36 -13.88 30.89 -4.71
C PRO A 36 -13.48 30.04 -5.92
N VAL A 37 -12.22 30.13 -6.31
CA VAL A 37 -11.63 29.35 -7.41
C VAL A 37 -10.39 28.65 -6.93
N GLY A 38 -10.09 27.48 -7.50
CA GLY A 38 -8.89 26.75 -7.14
C GLY A 38 -8.38 25.77 -8.21
N MET A 39 -7.09 25.48 -8.13
CA MET A 39 -6.40 24.54 -9.00
C MET A 39 -5.31 23.77 -8.27
N VAL A 40 -5.17 22.49 -8.59
CA VAL A 40 -4.03 21.68 -8.15
C VAL A 40 -2.81 22.02 -8.99
N VAL A 41 -1.66 22.17 -8.34
CA VAL A 41 -0.36 22.22 -9.01
C VAL A 41 0.64 21.33 -8.26
N GLY A 42 1.44 20.60 -9.03
CA GLY A 42 2.62 19.89 -8.54
C GLY A 42 3.93 20.66 -8.80
N SER A 43 3.85 21.85 -9.40
CA SER A 43 5.00 22.64 -9.85
C SER A 43 5.42 23.74 -8.85
N PHE A 44 4.88 23.70 -7.64
CA PHE A 44 5.14 24.71 -6.62
C PHE A 44 6.59 24.66 -6.11
N THR A 45 7.21 25.83 -5.92
CA THR A 45 8.56 25.95 -5.36
C THR A 45 8.77 27.28 -4.63
N SER A 46 9.66 27.29 -3.63
CA SER A 46 10.25 28.53 -3.10
C SER A 46 11.22 29.14 -4.11
N VAL A 47 11.27 30.46 -4.20
CA VAL A 47 12.13 31.20 -5.16
C VAL A 47 13.14 32.08 -4.45
N SER A 48 12.72 32.88 -3.48
CA SER A 48 13.57 33.87 -2.81
C SER A 48 13.16 34.05 -1.36
N LEU A 49 14.13 34.43 -0.52
CA LEU A 49 13.89 34.81 0.89
C LEU A 49 13.74 36.33 1.06
N ASP A 50 14.48 37.14 0.30
CA ASP A 50 14.40 38.61 0.34
C ASP A 50 14.43 39.20 -1.09
N PRO A 51 13.29 39.69 -1.63
CA PRO A 51 11.96 39.58 -1.02
C PRO A 51 11.48 38.11 -0.98
N PRO A 52 10.53 37.75 -0.09
CA PRO A 52 10.02 36.39 0.01
C PRO A 52 9.12 36.06 -1.20
N LEU A 53 9.61 35.18 -2.06
CA LEU A 53 8.94 34.80 -3.31
C LEU A 53 8.73 33.28 -3.41
N VAL A 54 7.60 32.90 -3.98
CA VAL A 54 7.26 31.53 -4.39
C VAL A 54 6.85 31.49 -5.86
N ALA A 55 6.84 30.32 -6.47
CA ALA A 55 6.38 30.14 -7.85
C ALA A 55 5.48 28.92 -8.04
N PHE A 56 4.62 28.98 -9.05
CA PHE A 56 3.94 27.82 -9.63
C PHE A 56 3.78 27.98 -11.13
N LEU A 57 3.60 26.86 -11.83
CA LEU A 57 3.60 26.80 -13.30
C LEU A 57 2.27 26.25 -13.83
N PRO A 58 1.27 27.09 -14.08
CA PRO A 58 0.00 26.67 -14.68
C PRO A 58 0.11 26.59 -16.21
N SER A 59 -0.59 25.63 -16.84
CA SER A 59 -0.69 25.58 -18.31
C SER A 59 -1.39 26.83 -18.85
N ARG A 60 -0.95 27.31 -20.02
CA ARG A 60 -1.59 28.43 -20.73
C ARG A 60 -3.05 28.17 -21.11
N THR A 61 -3.45 26.91 -21.17
CA THR A 61 -4.80 26.46 -21.51
C THR A 61 -5.69 26.19 -20.28
N SER A 62 -5.20 26.46 -19.07
CA SER A 62 -5.94 26.20 -17.84
C SER A 62 -7.09 27.20 -17.63
N ASN A 63 -8.33 26.71 -17.70
CA ASN A 63 -9.53 27.50 -17.36
C ASN A 63 -9.51 27.96 -15.89
N SER A 64 -9.02 27.12 -14.98
CA SER A 64 -8.92 27.51 -13.56
C SER A 64 -7.91 28.63 -13.37
N PHE A 65 -6.77 28.60 -14.05
CA PHE A 65 -5.80 29.71 -13.97
C PHE A 65 -6.33 30.99 -14.63
N ALA A 66 -7.07 30.88 -15.74
CA ALA A 66 -7.67 32.03 -16.40
C ALA A 66 -8.64 32.80 -15.47
N GLN A 67 -9.36 32.10 -14.58
CA GLN A 67 -10.19 32.72 -13.55
C GLN A 67 -9.37 33.17 -12.34
N LEU A 68 -8.41 32.36 -11.89
CA LEU A 68 -7.59 32.64 -10.70
C LEU A 68 -6.75 33.91 -10.88
N ARG A 69 -6.18 34.14 -12.06
CA ARG A 69 -5.35 35.32 -12.34
C ARG A 69 -6.11 36.66 -12.39
N THR A 70 -7.45 36.66 -12.29
CA THR A 70 -8.22 37.90 -12.15
C THR A 70 -8.35 38.36 -10.70
N ALA A 71 -7.99 37.50 -9.75
CA ALA A 71 -7.97 37.84 -8.33
C ALA A 71 -6.84 38.81 -7.99
N SER A 72 -7.01 39.58 -6.92
CA SER A 72 -5.95 40.44 -6.37
C SER A 72 -4.88 39.66 -5.59
N SER A 73 -5.19 38.44 -5.17
CA SER A 73 -4.38 37.63 -4.27
C SER A 73 -4.66 36.15 -4.49
N PHE A 74 -3.77 35.30 -3.98
CA PHE A 74 -3.99 33.86 -3.95
C PHE A 74 -3.37 33.24 -2.71
N CYS A 75 -3.88 32.08 -2.31
CA CYS A 75 -3.33 31.26 -1.24
C CYS A 75 -2.90 29.90 -1.78
N VAL A 76 -1.68 29.50 -1.42
CA VAL A 76 -1.14 28.15 -1.66
C VAL A 76 -1.49 27.28 -0.46
N ASN A 77 -2.17 26.17 -0.68
CA ASN A 77 -2.53 25.20 0.36
C ASN A 77 -1.76 23.89 0.14
N VAL A 78 -0.82 23.58 1.03
CA VAL A 78 -0.03 22.33 0.97
C VAL A 78 -0.88 21.18 1.48
N LEU A 79 -1.18 20.19 0.65
CA LEU A 79 -2.10 19.10 1.03
C LEU A 79 -1.42 18.06 1.93
N ALA A 80 -2.20 17.51 2.87
CA ALA A 80 -1.83 16.37 3.70
C ALA A 80 -2.02 15.05 2.96
N ALA A 81 -1.29 14.01 3.37
CA ALA A 81 -1.24 12.71 2.68
C ALA A 81 -2.61 12.01 2.54
N ASP A 82 -3.55 12.28 3.45
CA ASP A 82 -4.92 11.76 3.43
C ASP A 82 -5.88 12.58 2.54
N GLN A 83 -5.44 13.72 1.99
CA GLN A 83 -6.24 14.61 1.16
C GLN A 83 -6.20 14.27 -0.34
N GLU A 84 -5.94 13.01 -0.71
CA GLU A 84 -5.97 12.58 -2.12
C GLU A 84 -7.33 12.87 -2.78
N GLN A 85 -8.43 12.65 -2.06
CA GLN A 85 -9.77 12.91 -2.58
C GLN A 85 -9.99 14.40 -2.85
N VAL A 86 -9.53 15.28 -1.95
CA VAL A 86 -9.57 16.74 -2.14
C VAL A 86 -8.74 17.15 -3.36
N CYS A 87 -7.53 16.60 -3.51
CA CYS A 87 -6.71 16.82 -4.69
C CYS A 87 -7.46 16.45 -5.97
N ARG A 88 -8.07 15.26 -6.03
CA ARG A 88 -8.84 14.80 -7.19
C ARG A 88 -10.05 15.71 -7.49
N GLN A 89 -10.72 16.19 -6.46
CA GLN A 89 -11.83 17.13 -6.58
C GLN A 89 -11.37 18.47 -7.21
N PHE A 90 -10.27 19.05 -6.73
CA PHE A 90 -9.74 20.30 -7.31
C PHE A 90 -9.13 20.12 -8.71
N ALA A 91 -8.69 18.91 -9.06
CA ALA A 91 -8.20 18.56 -10.41
C ALA A 91 -9.32 18.31 -11.43
N ALA A 92 -10.57 18.12 -10.99
CA ALA A 92 -11.70 17.88 -11.88
C ALA A 92 -11.96 19.09 -12.82
N LYS A 93 -12.41 18.80 -14.05
CA LYS A 93 -12.70 19.84 -15.06
C LYS A 93 -14.02 20.57 -14.81
N THR A 94 -14.94 19.96 -14.08
CA THR A 94 -16.32 20.41 -13.87
C THR A 94 -16.77 20.08 -12.45
N GLY A 95 -17.79 20.79 -11.97
CA GLY A 95 -18.35 20.59 -10.63
C GLY A 95 -17.91 21.69 -9.66
N ASP A 96 -18.57 21.72 -8.51
CA ASP A 96 -18.21 22.62 -7.41
C ASP A 96 -17.00 22.04 -6.67
N LYS A 97 -15.83 22.64 -6.92
CA LYS A 97 -14.56 22.20 -6.32
C LYS A 97 -14.48 22.45 -4.81
N PHE A 98 -15.30 23.35 -4.27
CA PHE A 98 -15.31 23.68 -2.83
C PHE A 98 -16.43 22.96 -2.07
N ALA A 99 -17.33 22.26 -2.76
CA ALA A 99 -18.40 21.50 -2.11
C ALA A 99 -17.83 20.48 -1.11
N GLY A 100 -18.23 20.60 0.16
CA GLY A 100 -17.77 19.71 1.23
C GLY A 100 -16.33 19.92 1.69
N VAL A 101 -15.63 20.94 1.20
CA VAL A 101 -14.27 21.28 1.63
C VAL A 101 -14.32 22.49 2.57
N ALA A 102 -13.96 22.29 3.83
CA ALA A 102 -13.91 23.38 4.81
C ALA A 102 -12.75 24.34 4.50
N TRP A 103 -13.03 25.64 4.53
CA TRP A 103 -12.03 26.68 4.32
C TRP A 103 -12.39 27.95 5.09
N ARG A 104 -11.36 28.74 5.39
CA ARG A 104 -11.45 30.06 6.02
C ARG A 104 -10.69 31.10 5.20
N ALA A 105 -10.99 32.38 5.38
CA ALA A 105 -10.24 33.44 4.69
C ALA A 105 -8.82 33.60 5.27
N ALA A 106 -7.83 33.73 4.39
CA ALA A 106 -6.52 34.32 4.70
C ALA A 106 -6.65 35.83 4.95
N PRO A 107 -5.60 36.52 5.45
CA PRO A 107 -5.60 37.98 5.56
C PRO A 107 -5.94 38.71 4.24
N SER A 108 -5.55 38.15 3.09
CA SER A 108 -5.93 38.68 1.76
C SER A 108 -7.37 38.41 1.34
N GLY A 109 -8.08 37.52 2.05
CA GLY A 109 -9.38 36.98 1.67
C GLY A 109 -9.32 35.67 0.88
N ALA A 110 -8.14 35.25 0.40
CA ALA A 110 -8.00 34.00 -0.34
C ALA A 110 -8.31 32.76 0.55
N PRO A 111 -8.91 31.68 -0.01
CA PRO A 111 -9.26 30.49 0.78
C PRO A 111 -8.06 29.72 1.38
N VAL A 112 -8.07 29.51 2.68
CA VAL A 112 -7.20 28.56 3.39
C VAL A 112 -7.99 27.30 3.68
N LEU A 113 -7.59 26.16 3.14
CA LEU A 113 -8.21 24.86 3.41
C LEU A 113 -7.85 24.41 4.82
N GLU A 114 -8.83 24.08 5.67
CA GLU A 114 -8.60 23.87 7.12
C GLU A 114 -7.73 22.65 7.41
N GLU A 115 -7.88 21.59 6.61
CA GLU A 115 -7.17 20.32 6.77
C GLU A 115 -5.82 20.28 6.01
N ALA A 116 -5.38 21.40 5.41
CA ALA A 116 -4.07 21.46 4.75
C ALA A 116 -2.92 21.35 5.78
N VAL A 117 -1.73 20.96 5.34
CA VAL A 117 -0.52 20.96 6.18
C VAL A 117 -0.10 22.38 6.53
N ALA A 118 -0.04 23.23 5.51
CA ALA A 118 0.39 24.61 5.62
C ALA A 118 -0.27 25.47 4.54
N TRP A 119 -0.28 26.79 4.77
CA TRP A 119 -0.78 27.77 3.82
C TRP A 119 0.19 28.93 3.65
N ILE A 120 0.17 29.53 2.46
CA ILE A 120 1.04 30.66 2.07
C ILE A 120 0.18 31.65 1.30
N ASP A 121 -0.06 32.83 1.88
CA ASP A 121 -0.87 33.90 1.29
C ASP A 121 0.00 34.88 0.52
N CYS A 122 -0.39 35.14 -0.73
CA CYS A 122 0.46 35.78 -1.72
C CYS A 122 -0.25 36.90 -2.49
N ASP A 123 0.53 37.90 -2.84
CA ASP A 123 0.28 38.80 -3.98
C ASP A 123 0.79 38.20 -5.28
N PHE A 124 0.15 38.52 -6.40
CA PHE A 124 0.78 38.32 -7.71
C PHE A 124 1.94 39.32 -7.86
N ASP A 125 3.15 38.80 -8.12
CA ASP A 125 4.35 39.62 -8.32
C ASP A 125 4.67 39.77 -9.82
N ASP A 126 4.75 38.65 -10.56
CA ASP A 126 4.93 38.65 -12.02
C ASP A 126 4.36 37.37 -12.67
N VAL A 127 4.11 37.41 -13.98
CA VAL A 127 3.66 36.27 -14.79
C VAL A 127 4.41 36.25 -16.12
N HIS A 128 5.31 35.28 -16.29
CA HIS A 128 6.10 35.12 -17.52
C HIS A 128 5.58 33.97 -18.39
N GLU A 129 5.63 34.14 -19.72
CA GLU A 129 5.40 33.03 -20.65
C GLU A 129 6.63 32.10 -20.69
N ALA A 130 6.40 30.79 -20.53
CA ALA A 130 7.44 29.77 -20.58
C ALA A 130 6.94 28.55 -21.37
N GLY A 131 7.05 28.62 -22.70
CA GLY A 131 6.55 27.56 -23.58
C GLY A 131 5.02 27.45 -23.55
N ASP A 132 4.52 26.27 -23.18
CA ASP A 132 3.09 25.96 -23.03
C ASP A 132 2.55 26.23 -21.61
N HIS A 133 3.40 26.74 -20.70
CA HIS A 133 3.07 27.13 -19.34
C HIS A 133 3.36 28.62 -19.08
N PHE A 134 2.83 29.13 -17.97
CA PHE A 134 3.30 30.37 -17.36
C PHE A 134 4.24 30.05 -16.20
N ILE A 135 5.11 31.00 -15.84
CA ILE A 135 5.77 31.05 -14.53
C ILE A 135 5.10 32.18 -13.77
N VAL A 136 4.37 31.83 -12.71
CA VAL A 136 3.70 32.81 -11.85
C VAL A 136 4.54 32.98 -10.60
N LEU A 137 4.97 34.22 -10.33
CA LEU A 137 5.65 34.61 -9.11
C LEU A 137 4.65 35.18 -8.11
N GLY A 138 4.73 34.71 -6.87
CA GLY A 138 3.93 35.17 -5.74
C GLY A 138 4.81 35.82 -4.69
N ARG A 139 4.46 37.05 -4.28
CA ARG A 139 5.08 37.71 -3.14
C ARG A 139 4.36 37.32 -1.86
N VAL A 140 5.06 36.67 -0.95
CA VAL A 140 4.47 36.14 0.29
C VAL A 140 4.16 37.30 1.24
N ARG A 141 2.93 37.31 1.75
CA ARG A 141 2.42 38.26 2.75
C ARG A 141 2.43 37.66 4.15
N ASP A 142 1.91 36.44 4.25
CA ASP A 142 1.75 35.70 5.48
C ASP A 142 1.77 34.21 5.17
N LEU A 143 2.10 33.39 6.16
CA LEU A 143 2.14 31.94 6.04
C LEU A 143 2.00 31.26 7.39
N GLY A 144 1.49 30.03 7.40
CA GLY A 144 1.34 29.28 8.62
C GLY A 144 1.29 27.78 8.41
N ILE A 145 1.63 27.05 9.47
CA ILE A 145 1.43 25.60 9.58
C ILE A 145 0.08 25.38 10.27
N LEU A 146 -0.76 24.53 9.71
CA LEU A 146 -2.04 24.14 10.32
C LEU A 146 -1.90 22.77 10.97
N ASN A 147 -1.58 21.76 10.15
CA ASN A 147 -1.53 20.36 10.56
C ASN A 147 -0.13 19.81 10.24
N PRO A 148 0.76 19.61 11.24
CA PRO A 148 2.12 19.09 11.02
C PRO A 148 2.10 17.57 10.78
N THR A 149 1.40 17.14 9.73
CA THR A 149 1.27 15.76 9.27
C THR A 149 2.07 15.53 7.98
N PRO A 150 2.32 14.27 7.59
CA PRO A 150 2.98 13.99 6.31
C PRO A 150 2.24 14.61 5.12
N PRO A 151 2.93 15.31 4.20
CA PRO A 151 2.32 15.90 3.02
C PRO A 151 1.96 14.86 1.96
N LEU A 152 0.99 15.21 1.11
CA LEU A 152 0.70 14.50 -0.13
C LEU A 152 1.82 14.76 -1.14
N LEU A 153 2.37 13.67 -1.67
CA LEU A 153 3.39 13.67 -2.71
C LEU A 153 2.83 13.10 -4.01
N PHE A 154 3.36 13.57 -5.13
CA PHE A 154 3.13 12.99 -6.45
C PHE A 154 4.46 12.48 -7.02
N PHE A 155 4.50 11.20 -7.35
CA PHE A 155 5.71 10.52 -7.84
C PHE A 155 5.34 9.39 -8.80
N GLN A 156 6.00 9.32 -9.96
CA GLN A 156 5.77 8.30 -11.00
C GLN A 156 4.29 8.07 -11.36
N GLY A 157 3.51 9.15 -11.42
CA GLY A 157 2.09 9.13 -11.78
C GLY A 157 1.14 8.66 -10.67
N GLY A 158 1.64 8.46 -9.44
CA GLY A 158 0.85 8.05 -8.28
C GLY A 158 0.94 9.06 -7.13
N TYR A 159 -0.03 8.99 -6.23
CA TYR A 159 -0.01 9.71 -4.96
C TYR A 159 0.69 8.88 -3.89
N GLY A 160 1.29 9.54 -2.91
CA GLY A 160 1.91 8.91 -1.75
C GLY A 160 2.15 9.91 -0.63
N ALA A 161 2.84 9.47 0.43
CA ALA A 161 3.18 10.29 1.59
C ALA A 161 4.70 10.38 1.75
N PHE A 162 5.18 11.45 2.39
CA PHE A 162 6.54 11.46 2.90
C PHE A 162 6.65 10.50 4.09
N SER A 163 7.59 9.56 4.02
CA SER A 163 8.00 8.72 5.15
C SER A 163 9.45 9.03 5.46
N PRO A 164 9.78 9.61 6.63
CA PRO A 164 11.18 9.79 7.01
C PRO A 164 11.85 8.42 7.16
N GLY A 165 13.01 8.25 6.53
CA GLY A 165 13.82 7.05 6.72
C GLY A 165 14.32 6.97 8.17
N ALA A 166 14.02 5.86 8.84
CA ALA A 166 14.72 5.31 10.01
C ALA A 166 14.80 6.08 11.34
N LEU A 167 14.20 7.27 11.50
CA LEU A 167 14.14 7.93 12.82
C LEU A 167 12.86 7.64 13.64
N VAL A 168 11.88 6.97 13.04
CA VAL A 168 10.83 6.25 13.75
C VAL A 168 10.48 5.04 12.88
N ALA A 169 11.18 3.92 13.06
CA ALA A 169 10.54 2.65 12.73
C ALA A 169 9.23 2.61 13.54
N PRO A 170 8.06 2.32 12.93
CA PRO A 170 6.87 2.03 13.73
C PRO A 170 7.30 0.98 14.76
N TYR A 171 7.15 1.32 16.05
CA TYR A 171 7.64 0.57 17.21
C TYR A 171 7.99 -0.89 16.87
N GLU A 172 9.29 -1.25 16.93
CA GLU A 172 9.78 -2.63 16.77
C GLU A 172 9.19 -3.62 17.80
N GLY A 173 8.27 -3.17 18.67
CA GLY A 173 7.49 -4.02 19.56
C GLY A 173 6.77 -5.15 18.83
N ASP A 174 6.22 -4.91 17.63
CA ASP A 174 5.55 -5.96 16.84
C ASP A 174 6.54 -7.03 16.38
N LEU A 175 7.72 -6.65 15.88
CA LEU A 175 8.73 -7.62 15.44
C LEU A 175 9.29 -8.41 16.63
N LEU A 176 9.60 -7.75 17.75
CA LEU A 176 10.06 -8.42 18.97
C LEU A 176 9.02 -9.40 19.51
N ASN A 177 7.74 -9.07 19.45
CA ASN A 177 6.65 -9.98 19.81
C ASN A 177 6.63 -11.20 18.90
N HIS A 178 6.73 -11.02 17.58
CA HIS A 178 6.78 -12.15 16.65
C HIS A 178 8.03 -13.03 16.81
N ILE A 179 9.17 -12.45 17.17
CA ILE A 179 10.39 -13.21 17.50
C ILE A 179 10.17 -14.05 18.77
N ARG A 180 9.54 -13.50 19.81
CA ARG A 180 9.20 -14.26 21.02
C ARG A 180 8.22 -15.39 20.75
N LEU A 181 7.20 -15.14 19.92
CA LEU A 181 6.25 -16.17 19.48
C LEU A 181 6.98 -17.27 18.67
N ALA A 182 7.89 -16.89 17.80
CA ALA A 182 8.70 -17.84 17.03
C ALA A 182 9.65 -18.67 17.92
N ASP A 183 10.15 -18.11 19.02
CA ASP A 183 10.93 -18.84 20.01
C ASP A 183 10.09 -19.94 20.69
N ALA A 184 8.85 -19.61 21.08
CA ALA A 184 7.89 -20.58 21.61
C ALA A 184 7.49 -21.65 20.57
N ALA A 185 7.49 -21.30 19.28
CA ALA A 185 7.18 -22.22 18.20
C ALA A 185 8.36 -23.14 17.81
N ARG A 186 9.60 -22.79 18.16
CA ARG A 186 10.82 -23.42 17.60
C ARG A 186 10.85 -24.94 17.76
N GLU A 187 10.61 -25.45 18.96
CA GLU A 187 10.64 -26.89 19.21
C GLU A 187 9.57 -27.64 18.40
N HIS A 188 8.39 -27.04 18.25
CA HIS A 188 7.30 -27.61 17.45
C HIS A 188 7.62 -27.61 15.97
N MET A 189 8.20 -26.52 15.45
CA MET A 189 8.64 -26.41 14.07
C MET A 189 9.74 -27.43 13.75
N GLU A 190 10.77 -27.55 14.60
CA GLU A 190 11.86 -28.53 14.43
C GLU A 190 11.33 -29.97 14.41
N ARG A 191 10.39 -30.29 15.30
CA ARG A 191 9.78 -31.61 15.36
C ARG A 191 9.03 -31.96 14.07
N ILE A 192 8.12 -31.10 13.61
CA ILE A 192 7.35 -31.40 12.39
C ILE A 192 8.24 -31.38 11.14
N SER A 193 9.24 -30.51 11.09
CA SER A 193 10.21 -30.49 9.98
C SER A 193 11.02 -31.78 9.91
N ALA A 194 11.47 -32.30 11.05
CA ALA A 194 12.19 -33.56 11.11
C ALA A 194 11.30 -34.77 10.78
N GLU A 195 10.08 -34.80 11.31
CA GLU A 195 9.12 -35.88 11.09
C GLU A 195 8.64 -35.99 9.65
N LEU A 196 8.38 -34.85 9.00
CA LEU A 196 7.83 -34.81 7.65
C LEU A 196 8.92 -34.68 6.57
N GLU A 197 10.17 -34.44 6.96
CA GLU A 197 11.27 -34.01 6.08
C GLU A 197 10.91 -32.78 5.22
N LEU A 198 10.15 -31.84 5.80
CA LEU A 198 9.69 -30.61 5.17
C LEU A 198 10.26 -29.37 5.84
N GLU A 199 10.18 -28.24 5.15
CA GLU A 199 10.52 -26.94 5.72
C GLU A 199 9.31 -26.36 6.45
N CYS A 200 9.52 -25.79 7.64
CA CYS A 200 8.49 -25.09 8.39
C CYS A 200 8.95 -23.67 8.69
N TYR A 201 8.09 -22.68 8.42
CA TYR A 201 8.35 -21.27 8.71
C TYR A 201 7.25 -20.67 9.58
N ALA A 202 7.65 -19.75 10.45
CA ALA A 202 6.74 -18.91 11.21
C ALA A 202 6.62 -17.54 10.54
N GLN A 203 5.39 -17.08 10.33
CA GLN A 203 5.05 -15.82 9.67
C GLN A 203 4.22 -14.93 10.60
N GLY A 204 4.50 -13.63 10.63
CA GLY A 204 3.75 -12.65 11.41
C GLY A 204 3.51 -11.36 10.61
N ILE A 205 2.62 -10.50 11.10
CA ILE A 205 2.38 -9.17 10.52
C ILE A 205 3.22 -8.12 11.23
N VAL A 206 4.08 -7.41 10.50
CA VAL A 206 4.89 -6.29 11.01
C VAL A 206 4.73 -5.10 10.09
N ALA A 207 4.20 -3.98 10.62
CA ALA A 207 3.99 -2.75 9.87
C ALA A 207 3.23 -2.97 8.53
N ASP A 208 2.11 -3.71 8.60
CA ASP A 208 1.27 -4.07 7.45
C ASP A 208 1.92 -4.96 6.38
N GLU A 209 2.87 -5.79 6.80
CA GLU A 209 3.56 -6.73 5.93
C GLU A 209 3.65 -8.10 6.58
N LEU A 210 3.59 -9.15 5.75
CA LEU A 210 3.89 -10.50 6.21
C LEU A 210 5.39 -10.69 6.26
N VAL A 211 5.92 -11.07 7.41
CA VAL A 211 7.35 -11.28 7.62
C VAL A 211 7.60 -12.71 8.07
N ILE A 212 8.57 -13.37 7.43
CA ILE A 212 9.09 -14.65 7.89
C ILE A 212 10.02 -14.39 9.07
N VAL A 213 9.66 -14.84 10.27
CA VAL A 213 10.40 -14.55 11.50
C VAL A 213 11.26 -15.71 11.99
N ALA A 214 10.96 -16.94 11.57
CA ALA A 214 11.79 -18.11 11.82
C ALA A 214 11.57 -19.19 10.76
N GLY A 215 12.52 -20.13 10.65
CA GLY A 215 12.46 -21.30 9.79
C GLY A 215 13.14 -22.51 10.41
N SER A 216 12.69 -23.71 10.05
CA SER A 216 13.27 -25.00 10.42
C SER A 216 13.19 -26.00 9.26
N GLY A 217 14.08 -27.00 9.27
CA GLY A 217 14.23 -28.02 8.22
C GLY A 217 15.41 -27.79 7.28
N THR A 218 15.85 -28.85 6.61
CA THR A 218 16.91 -28.79 5.59
C THR A 218 16.35 -28.28 4.27
N GLN A 219 17.02 -27.30 3.66
CA GLN A 219 16.64 -26.71 2.36
C GLN A 219 16.58 -27.78 1.25
N ARG A 220 15.39 -28.33 1.01
CA ARG A 220 15.08 -29.15 -0.18
C ARG A 220 14.21 -28.38 -1.17
N SER A 221 13.59 -27.29 -0.73
CA SER A 221 12.73 -26.44 -1.56
C SER A 221 13.55 -25.48 -2.43
N THR A 222 13.09 -25.22 -3.65
CA THR A 222 13.58 -24.09 -4.48
C THR A 222 13.21 -22.73 -3.87
N VAL A 223 12.38 -22.72 -2.84
CA VAL A 223 11.90 -21.55 -2.11
C VAL A 223 12.89 -21.26 -1.00
N ARG A 224 13.85 -20.38 -1.27
CA ARG A 224 14.81 -19.95 -0.24
C ARG A 224 14.12 -19.05 0.77
N GLY A 225 13.49 -19.63 1.79
CA GLY A 225 12.89 -18.89 2.90
C GLY A 225 13.97 -18.19 3.73
N HIS A 226 14.27 -16.94 3.40
CA HIS A 226 15.14 -16.11 4.21
C HIS A 226 14.35 -15.55 5.40
N ILE A 227 14.85 -15.78 6.62
CA ILE A 227 14.37 -15.07 7.81
C ILE A 227 14.49 -13.55 7.55
N GLY A 228 13.46 -12.79 7.91
CA GLY A 228 13.36 -11.36 7.65
C GLY A 228 12.74 -10.99 6.30
N ARG A 229 12.43 -11.97 5.43
CA ARG A 229 11.77 -11.72 4.14
C ARG A 229 10.37 -11.16 4.34
N ARG A 230 10.01 -10.15 3.53
CA ARG A 230 8.77 -9.38 3.66
C ARG A 230 7.90 -9.59 2.42
N MET A 231 6.60 -9.78 2.63
CA MET A 231 5.63 -9.97 1.56
C MET A 231 4.46 -9.00 1.77
N PRO A 232 3.79 -8.58 0.70
CA PRO A 232 2.60 -7.73 0.81
C PRO A 232 1.54 -8.42 1.68
N PHE A 233 1.01 -7.70 2.68
CA PHE A 233 -0.17 -8.16 3.40
C PHE A 233 -1.44 -7.71 2.66
N ALA A 234 -1.66 -8.33 1.50
CA ALA A 234 -2.74 -8.08 0.56
C ALA A 234 -3.07 -9.36 -0.23
N PRO A 235 -4.27 -9.49 -0.83
CA PRO A 235 -4.67 -10.69 -1.56
C PRO A 235 -3.68 -11.13 -2.65
N PRO A 236 -3.43 -12.45 -2.81
CA PRO A 236 -4.01 -13.57 -2.04
C PRO A 236 -3.32 -13.82 -0.68
N TYR A 237 -2.27 -13.07 -0.33
CA TYR A 237 -1.50 -13.30 0.88
C TYR A 237 -2.16 -12.81 2.16
N GLY A 238 -1.93 -13.56 3.24
CA GLY A 238 -2.39 -13.19 4.57
C GLY A 238 -3.83 -13.58 4.87
N ALA A 239 -4.45 -14.41 4.03
CA ALA A 239 -5.82 -14.88 4.21
C ALA A 239 -6.11 -15.42 5.62
N LEU A 240 -5.19 -16.19 6.22
CA LEU A 240 -5.35 -16.72 7.58
C LEU A 240 -5.43 -15.64 8.68
N PHE A 241 -4.81 -14.48 8.49
CA PHE A 241 -4.88 -13.39 9.48
C PHE A 241 -6.20 -12.60 9.40
N VAL A 242 -6.91 -12.71 8.27
CA VAL A 242 -8.13 -11.93 7.97
C VAL A 242 -9.38 -12.80 8.03
N ALA A 243 -9.26 -14.10 7.77
CA ALA A 243 -10.36 -15.05 7.79
C ALA A 243 -11.09 -15.04 9.15
N GLY A 244 -12.42 -14.94 9.11
CA GLY A 244 -13.26 -14.86 10.32
C GLY A 244 -13.25 -13.50 11.03
N ARG A 245 -12.52 -12.50 10.53
CA ARG A 245 -12.60 -11.10 11.00
C ARG A 245 -13.85 -10.41 10.42
N GLY A 246 -14.23 -9.27 11.00
CA GLY A 246 -15.38 -8.49 10.55
C GLY A 246 -15.18 -7.85 9.17
N GLN A 247 -16.29 -7.37 8.59
CA GLN A 247 -16.34 -6.77 7.24
C GLN A 247 -15.30 -5.65 7.04
N GLU A 248 -15.10 -4.81 8.06
CA GLU A 248 -14.13 -3.71 8.02
C GLU A 248 -12.68 -4.20 7.81
N ALA A 249 -12.27 -5.29 8.48
CA ALA A 249 -10.94 -5.86 8.33
C ALA A 249 -10.75 -6.49 6.94
N VAL A 250 -11.81 -7.11 6.41
CA VAL A 250 -11.82 -7.68 5.05
C VAL A 250 -11.67 -6.57 4.02
N ASP A 251 -12.45 -5.49 4.13
CA ASP A 251 -12.41 -4.38 3.18
C ASP A 251 -11.07 -3.63 3.24
N ALA A 252 -10.50 -3.44 4.43
CA ALA A 252 -9.16 -2.88 4.60
C ALA A 252 -8.05 -3.76 3.99
N TRP A 253 -8.17 -5.09 4.06
CA TRP A 253 -7.23 -6.00 3.42
C TRP A 253 -7.38 -5.99 1.89
N LEU A 254 -8.61 -5.95 1.37
CA LEU A 254 -8.89 -5.85 -0.06
C LEU A 254 -8.39 -4.51 -0.65
N SER A 255 -8.48 -3.42 0.10
CA SER A 255 -8.04 -2.09 -0.36
C SER A 255 -6.53 -1.92 -0.42
N ARG A 256 -5.75 -2.83 0.20
CA ARG A 256 -4.28 -2.81 0.15
C ARG A 256 -3.72 -3.26 -1.20
N ARG A 257 -4.58 -3.68 -2.14
CA ARG A 257 -4.16 -3.84 -3.53
C ARG A 257 -4.06 -2.47 -4.20
N ASN A 258 -2.95 -2.26 -4.90
CA ASN A 258 -2.74 -1.08 -5.74
C ASN A 258 -3.39 -1.18 -7.13
N LEU A 259 -4.34 -2.12 -7.31
CA LEU A 259 -5.16 -2.28 -8.51
C LEU A 259 -6.65 -2.31 -8.12
N PRO A 260 -7.54 -1.65 -8.89
CA PRO A 260 -8.97 -1.72 -8.64
C PRO A 260 -9.48 -3.17 -8.73
N LEU A 261 -10.23 -3.60 -7.73
CA LEU A 261 -10.93 -4.89 -7.73
C LEU A 261 -12.31 -4.73 -8.37
N THR A 262 -12.64 -5.65 -9.28
CA THR A 262 -14.02 -5.83 -9.75
C THR A 262 -14.90 -6.41 -8.64
N ASP A 263 -16.22 -6.32 -8.78
CA ASP A 263 -17.14 -6.94 -7.80
C ASP A 263 -16.96 -8.47 -7.76
N GLU A 264 -16.70 -9.08 -8.92
CA GLU A 264 -16.36 -10.51 -9.03
C GLU A 264 -15.08 -10.86 -8.25
N ASP A 265 -14.05 -10.01 -8.30
CA ASP A 265 -12.83 -10.22 -7.52
C ASP A 265 -13.09 -10.14 -6.02
N ARG A 266 -13.90 -9.17 -5.58
CA ARG A 266 -14.27 -9.03 -4.16
C ARG A 266 -15.02 -10.25 -3.68
N ASP A 267 -15.99 -10.73 -4.45
CA ASP A 267 -16.79 -11.90 -4.11
C ASP A 267 -15.94 -13.17 -4.10
N HIS A 268 -15.00 -13.30 -5.04
CA HIS A 268 -14.01 -14.37 -5.04
C HIS A 268 -13.20 -14.39 -3.73
N TYR A 269 -12.59 -13.25 -3.34
CA TYR A 269 -11.76 -13.18 -2.14
C TYR A 269 -12.57 -13.32 -0.84
N ARG A 270 -13.82 -12.85 -0.80
CA ARG A 270 -14.72 -13.11 0.34
C ARG A 270 -15.05 -14.60 0.46
N GLY A 271 -15.38 -15.25 -0.65
CA GLY A 271 -15.57 -16.70 -0.67
C GLY A 271 -14.31 -17.46 -0.27
N MET A 272 -13.14 -16.98 -0.69
CA MET A 272 -11.83 -17.49 -0.28
C MET A 272 -11.62 -17.41 1.24
N LEU A 273 -11.84 -16.24 1.83
CA LEU A 273 -11.72 -16.02 3.28
C LEU A 273 -12.72 -16.85 4.08
N GLN A 274 -13.95 -17.04 3.57
CA GLN A 274 -14.95 -17.90 4.19
C GLN A 274 -14.46 -19.36 4.24
N ARG A 275 -13.94 -19.89 3.12
CA ARG A 275 -13.36 -21.25 3.08
C ARG A 275 -12.23 -21.41 4.08
N VAL A 276 -11.31 -20.44 4.14
CA VAL A 276 -10.19 -20.44 5.11
C VAL A 276 -10.69 -20.39 6.55
N ALA A 277 -11.73 -19.58 6.82
CA ALA A 277 -12.33 -19.49 8.16
C ALA A 277 -12.99 -20.80 8.59
N ASP A 278 -13.73 -21.45 7.68
CA ASP A 278 -14.46 -22.70 7.97
C ASP A 278 -13.50 -23.86 8.27
N ARG A 279 -12.46 -24.01 7.45
CA ARG A 279 -11.54 -25.14 7.57
C ARG A 279 -10.37 -24.89 8.51
N ARG A 280 -10.02 -23.62 8.79
CA ARG A 280 -8.91 -23.19 9.68
C ARG A 280 -7.51 -23.63 9.25
N TRP A 281 -7.28 -23.69 7.93
CA TRP A 281 -5.96 -23.86 7.33
C TRP A 281 -5.94 -23.28 5.92
N SER A 282 -4.75 -22.99 5.42
CA SER A 282 -4.48 -22.40 4.10
C SER A 282 -3.76 -23.39 3.20
N ILE A 283 -4.02 -23.35 1.91
CA ILE A 283 -3.28 -24.11 0.89
C ILE A 283 -3.08 -23.27 -0.36
N ALA A 284 -1.87 -23.36 -0.91
CA ALA A 284 -1.57 -22.87 -2.24
C ALA A 284 -1.02 -24.02 -3.09
N LEU A 285 -1.47 -24.11 -4.32
CA LEU A 285 -0.94 -25.03 -5.33
C LEU A 285 0.18 -24.35 -6.12
N ARG A 286 1.12 -25.13 -6.64
CA ARG A 286 2.21 -24.62 -7.47
C ARG A 286 1.64 -24.13 -8.79
N ALA A 287 2.24 -23.06 -9.29
CA ALA A 287 1.83 -22.34 -10.49
C ALA A 287 3.12 -21.84 -11.18
N PRO A 288 3.23 -21.87 -12.52
CA PRO A 288 4.39 -21.33 -13.23
C PRO A 288 4.72 -19.89 -12.84
N GLU A 289 3.70 -19.09 -12.53
CA GLU A 289 3.82 -17.69 -12.16
C GLU A 289 4.51 -17.45 -10.83
N HIS A 290 4.63 -18.48 -9.97
CA HIS A 290 5.34 -18.36 -8.70
C HIS A 290 6.83 -18.05 -8.87
N ASP A 291 7.44 -18.52 -9.96
CA ASP A 291 8.85 -18.23 -10.24
C ASP A 291 9.05 -16.78 -10.71
N GLU A 292 8.08 -16.21 -11.43
CA GLU A 292 8.11 -14.79 -11.84
C GLU A 292 7.82 -13.83 -10.67
N VAL A 293 6.87 -14.21 -9.80
CA VAL A 293 6.53 -13.45 -8.59
C VAL A 293 7.73 -13.42 -7.62
N TRP A 294 8.60 -14.43 -7.66
CA TRP A 294 9.74 -14.55 -6.77
C TRP A 294 10.70 -13.36 -6.83
N ASP A 295 11.14 -12.99 -8.02
CA ASP A 295 12.12 -11.91 -8.23
C ASP A 295 11.56 -10.55 -7.77
N GLU A 296 10.26 -10.34 -7.96
CA GLU A 296 9.59 -9.11 -7.52
C GLU A 296 9.35 -9.12 -6.00
N ILE A 297 9.10 -10.27 -5.36
CA ILE A 297 9.05 -10.36 -3.88
C ILE A 297 10.43 -10.06 -3.29
N ASP A 298 11.50 -10.48 -3.96
CA ASP A 298 12.86 -10.20 -3.52
C ASP A 298 13.17 -8.71 -3.57
N GLN A 299 12.80 -8.04 -4.68
CA GLN A 299 12.88 -6.57 -4.79
C GLN A 299 11.98 -5.88 -3.76
N PHE A 300 10.77 -6.38 -3.52
CA PHE A 300 9.87 -5.87 -2.48
C PHE A 300 10.47 -5.98 -1.07
N SER A 301 11.26 -7.03 -0.83
CA SER A 301 11.91 -7.26 0.47
C SER A 301 13.18 -6.42 0.66
N THR A 302 13.87 -6.04 -0.42
CA THR A 302 15.26 -5.52 -0.36
C THR A 302 15.44 -4.10 -0.91
N ALA A 303 14.51 -3.60 -1.73
CA ALA A 303 14.60 -2.29 -2.38
C ALA A 303 13.64 -1.26 -1.75
N PRO A 304 13.93 0.06 -1.87
CA PRO A 304 12.99 1.10 -1.47
C PRO A 304 11.66 0.98 -2.20
N ARG A 305 10.56 1.14 -1.46
CA ARG A 305 9.21 1.06 -2.03
C ARG A 305 8.96 2.19 -3.01
N THR A 306 8.46 1.82 -4.19
CA THR A 306 8.03 2.76 -5.21
C THR A 306 6.63 2.37 -5.71
N PRO A 307 5.77 3.33 -6.08
CA PRO A 307 4.47 3.04 -6.68
C PRO A 307 4.58 2.16 -7.95
N GLY A 308 5.69 2.27 -8.69
CA GLY A 308 5.98 1.41 -9.84
C GLY A 308 6.17 -0.06 -9.46
N LEU A 309 6.99 -0.34 -8.44
CA LEU A 309 7.20 -1.69 -7.89
C LEU A 309 5.89 -2.29 -7.37
N GLU A 310 5.14 -1.48 -6.64
CA GLU A 310 3.84 -1.83 -6.08
C GLU A 310 2.79 -2.21 -7.15
N ARG A 311 2.72 -1.49 -8.27
CA ARG A 311 1.82 -1.85 -9.39
C ARG A 311 2.24 -3.15 -10.07
N ARG A 312 3.55 -3.37 -10.29
CA ARG A 312 4.05 -4.63 -10.86
C ARG A 312 3.75 -5.82 -9.96
N MET A 313 4.01 -5.67 -8.66
CA MET A 313 3.65 -6.65 -7.64
C MET A 313 2.15 -6.97 -7.68
N GLY A 314 1.28 -5.95 -7.66
CA GLY A 314 -0.17 -6.15 -7.71
C GLY A 314 -0.67 -6.91 -8.94
N ALA A 315 -0.06 -6.67 -10.11
CA ALA A 315 -0.38 -7.37 -11.35
C ALA A 315 0.08 -8.83 -11.35
N LEU A 316 1.23 -9.12 -10.75
CA LEU A 316 1.73 -10.49 -10.60
C LEU A 316 0.90 -11.30 -9.60
N LEU A 317 0.49 -10.69 -8.48
CA LEU A 317 -0.38 -11.35 -7.50
C LEU A 317 -1.75 -11.71 -8.09
N GLU A 318 -2.28 -10.93 -9.05
CA GLU A 318 -3.54 -11.27 -9.72
C GLU A 318 -3.45 -12.62 -10.44
N ARG A 319 -2.31 -12.91 -11.08
CA ARG A 319 -2.11 -14.18 -11.80
C ARG A 319 -2.08 -15.39 -10.87
N LEU A 320 -1.82 -15.17 -9.58
CA LEU A 320 -1.82 -16.23 -8.56
C LEU A 320 -3.21 -16.53 -7.98
N LYS A 321 -4.21 -15.67 -8.19
CA LYS A 321 -5.55 -15.76 -7.57
C LYS A 321 -6.17 -17.17 -7.64
N GLY A 322 -6.10 -17.84 -8.80
CA GLY A 322 -6.68 -19.17 -9.00
C GLY A 322 -5.94 -20.33 -8.33
N HIS A 323 -4.74 -20.10 -7.81
CA HIS A 323 -3.88 -21.15 -7.24
C HIS A 323 -3.87 -21.14 -5.70
N TYR A 324 -4.52 -20.15 -5.07
CA TYR A 324 -4.67 -20.06 -3.62
C TYR A 324 -6.09 -20.47 -3.22
N GLU A 325 -6.18 -21.30 -2.17
CA GLU A 325 -7.44 -21.71 -1.56
C GLU A 325 -8.47 -22.29 -2.55
N PRO A 326 -8.11 -23.35 -3.30
CA PRO A 326 -9.05 -24.08 -4.16
C PRO A 326 -10.30 -24.51 -3.38
N GLN A 327 -11.45 -24.58 -4.06
CA GLN A 327 -12.73 -24.95 -3.44
C GLN A 327 -12.69 -26.36 -2.86
N GLU A 328 -12.23 -27.33 -3.64
CA GLU A 328 -12.04 -28.72 -3.24
C GLU A 328 -10.79 -29.30 -3.92
N LEU A 329 -10.17 -30.29 -3.29
CA LEU A 329 -9.13 -31.12 -3.90
C LEU A 329 -9.81 -32.42 -4.35
N ALA A 330 -9.77 -32.73 -5.65
CA ALA A 330 -10.38 -33.95 -6.16
C ALA A 330 -9.66 -35.19 -5.62
N GLY A 331 -10.42 -36.13 -5.06
CA GLY A 331 -9.87 -37.27 -4.30
C GLY A 331 -8.96 -38.21 -5.10
N ASP A 332 -9.11 -38.24 -6.42
CA ASP A 332 -8.35 -39.05 -7.38
C ASP A 332 -7.24 -38.29 -8.10
N GLU A 333 -7.14 -36.97 -7.92
CA GLU A 333 -6.11 -36.14 -8.55
C GLU A 333 -4.84 -36.03 -7.69
N LEU A 334 -3.71 -35.83 -8.38
CA LEU A 334 -2.43 -35.52 -7.77
C LEU A 334 -2.17 -34.02 -7.85
N HIS A 335 -1.70 -33.43 -6.77
CA HIS A 335 -1.53 -31.98 -6.66
C HIS A 335 -0.09 -31.61 -6.31
N ASP A 336 0.42 -30.58 -6.98
CA ASP A 336 1.70 -29.97 -6.61
C ASP A 336 1.45 -28.90 -5.54
N VAL A 337 1.57 -29.27 -4.27
CA VAL A 337 1.35 -28.34 -3.16
C VAL A 337 2.54 -27.40 -3.00
N ARG A 338 2.27 -26.10 -3.00
CA ARG A 338 3.28 -25.04 -2.85
C ARG A 338 3.48 -24.64 -1.39
N LEU A 339 2.39 -24.60 -0.62
CA LEU A 339 2.35 -24.17 0.77
C LEU A 339 1.12 -24.77 1.47
N LEU A 340 1.29 -25.17 2.72
CA LEU A 340 0.20 -25.38 3.68
C LEU A 340 0.40 -24.45 4.87
N GLY A 341 -0.65 -23.79 5.35
CA GLY A 341 -0.58 -22.87 6.49
C GLY A 341 -1.57 -23.22 7.59
N ALA A 342 -1.17 -23.09 8.85
CA ALA A 342 -2.07 -23.20 10.00
C ALA A 342 -1.93 -21.99 10.94
N PRO A 343 -3.05 -21.46 11.46
CA PRO A 343 -3.05 -20.31 12.35
C PRO A 343 -2.62 -20.69 13.77
N VAL A 344 -1.82 -19.82 14.38
CA VAL A 344 -1.55 -19.80 15.83
C VAL A 344 -2.37 -18.67 16.43
N TYR A 345 -3.16 -18.97 17.45
CA TYR A 345 -4.10 -18.03 18.05
C TYR A 345 -3.53 -17.37 19.31
N GLY A 346 -3.82 -16.09 19.49
CA GLY A 346 -3.55 -15.35 20.71
C GLY A 346 -4.61 -15.57 21.79
N PRO A 347 -4.43 -14.97 22.98
CA PRO A 347 -5.39 -15.07 24.09
C PRO A 347 -6.78 -14.49 23.77
N ASP A 348 -6.85 -13.55 22.83
CA ASP A 348 -8.07 -12.90 22.35
C ASP A 348 -8.76 -13.67 21.21
N GLY A 349 -8.20 -14.82 20.80
CA GLY A 349 -8.70 -15.63 19.68
C GLY A 349 -8.36 -15.09 18.30
N SER A 350 -7.57 -14.02 18.20
CA SER A 350 -7.03 -13.54 16.93
C SER A 350 -5.86 -14.41 16.47
N VAL A 351 -5.60 -14.45 15.16
CA VAL A 351 -4.41 -15.11 14.62
C VAL A 351 -3.20 -14.20 14.84
N VAL A 352 -2.25 -14.66 15.66
CA VAL A 352 -1.03 -13.89 16.01
C VAL A 352 0.18 -14.33 15.20
N GLN A 353 0.18 -15.57 14.69
CA GLN A 353 1.25 -16.10 13.86
C GLN A 353 0.68 -17.17 12.93
N VAL A 354 1.34 -17.46 11.81
CA VAL A 354 1.02 -18.59 10.94
C VAL A 354 2.24 -19.50 10.84
N LEU A 355 2.04 -20.79 11.09
CA LEU A 355 3.03 -21.82 10.75
C LEU A 355 2.75 -22.30 9.33
N ALA A 356 3.78 -22.35 8.49
CA ALA A 356 3.65 -22.73 7.09
C ALA A 356 4.65 -23.80 6.70
N LEU A 357 4.16 -24.88 6.08
CA LEU A 357 4.98 -25.94 5.50
C LEU A 357 5.30 -25.66 4.03
N PHE A 358 6.50 -26.03 3.64
CA PHE A 358 7.05 -25.91 2.28
C PHE A 358 7.91 -27.13 1.93
N GLY A 359 8.26 -27.24 0.64
CA GLY A 359 9.13 -28.30 0.16
C GLY A 359 8.42 -29.65 -0.01
N MET A 360 7.08 -29.65 -0.10
CA MET A 360 6.31 -30.86 -0.36
C MET A 360 6.77 -31.52 -1.68
N PRO A 361 6.86 -32.86 -1.73
CA PRO A 361 7.09 -33.55 -2.98
C PRO A 361 5.95 -33.26 -3.97
N PRO A 362 6.26 -33.21 -5.28
CA PRO A 362 5.24 -33.02 -6.31
C PRO A 362 4.29 -34.22 -6.36
N GLN A 363 3.13 -34.02 -6.98
CA GLN A 363 2.14 -35.06 -7.25
C GLN A 363 1.63 -35.76 -5.97
N ALA A 364 1.27 -34.95 -4.96
CA ALA A 364 0.72 -35.44 -3.71
C ALA A 364 -0.78 -35.74 -3.84
N GLY A 365 -1.21 -36.92 -3.38
CA GLY A 365 -2.64 -37.25 -3.28
C GLY A 365 -3.31 -36.61 -2.06
N VAL A 366 -4.65 -36.55 -2.05
CA VAL A 366 -5.43 -35.88 -1.00
C VAL A 366 -5.17 -36.43 0.41
N GLU A 367 -4.98 -37.75 0.55
CA GLU A 367 -4.66 -38.37 1.85
C GLU A 367 -3.31 -37.90 2.41
N GLN A 368 -2.31 -37.74 1.54
CA GLN A 368 -0.99 -37.25 1.92
C GLN A 368 -1.04 -35.77 2.34
N ILE A 369 -1.80 -34.96 1.61
CA ILE A 369 -2.04 -33.55 1.92
C ILE A 369 -2.75 -33.42 3.27
N ALA A 370 -3.77 -34.26 3.52
CA ALA A 370 -4.47 -34.31 4.79
C ALA A 370 -3.54 -34.69 5.96
N ALA A 371 -2.64 -35.66 5.76
CA ALA A 371 -1.65 -36.03 6.77
C ALA A 371 -0.71 -34.87 7.13
N TRP A 372 -0.18 -34.14 6.14
CA TRP A 372 0.63 -32.95 6.40
C TRP A 372 -0.14 -31.84 7.10
N ARG A 373 -1.37 -31.56 6.64
CA ARG A 373 -2.28 -30.59 7.26
C ARG A 373 -2.52 -30.92 8.73
N ASP A 374 -2.83 -32.17 9.04
CA ASP A 374 -3.18 -32.56 10.42
C ASP A 374 -1.98 -32.46 11.37
N ARG A 375 -0.78 -32.81 10.91
CA ARG A 375 0.44 -32.61 11.71
C ARG A 375 0.78 -31.14 11.89
N LEU A 376 0.60 -30.32 10.86
CA LEU A 376 0.79 -28.87 10.95
C LEU A 376 -0.22 -28.22 11.91
N ALA A 377 -1.50 -28.61 11.84
CA ALA A 377 -2.54 -28.12 12.73
C ALA A 377 -2.25 -28.48 14.19
N GLN A 378 -1.85 -29.74 14.46
CA GLN A 378 -1.43 -30.17 15.80
C GLN A 378 -0.27 -29.33 16.35
N ALA A 379 0.71 -28.99 15.51
CA ALA A 379 1.81 -28.13 15.91
C ALA A 379 1.32 -26.71 16.22
N ALA A 380 0.48 -26.12 15.37
CA ALA A 380 -0.07 -24.79 15.58
C ALA A 380 -0.95 -24.70 16.84
N ASP A 381 -1.73 -25.74 17.14
CA ASP A 381 -2.52 -25.87 18.37
C ASP A 381 -1.61 -25.96 19.60
N ALA A 382 -0.52 -26.72 19.52
CA ALA A 382 0.44 -26.83 20.61
C ALA A 382 1.16 -25.49 20.88
N VAL A 383 1.53 -24.74 19.84
CA VAL A 383 2.08 -23.39 19.98
C VAL A 383 1.03 -22.45 20.56
N THR A 384 -0.21 -22.50 20.08
CA THR A 384 -1.34 -21.73 20.62
C THR A 384 -1.49 -21.96 22.12
N ALA A 385 -1.45 -23.22 22.57
CA ALA A 385 -1.52 -23.56 23.99
C ALA A 385 -0.30 -23.02 24.77
N ALA A 386 0.92 -23.15 24.21
CA ALA A 386 2.15 -22.70 24.87
C ALA A 386 2.19 -21.19 25.11
N ILE A 387 1.57 -20.39 24.24
CA ILE A 387 1.49 -18.92 24.38
C ILE A 387 0.23 -18.45 25.13
N GLY A 388 -0.56 -19.37 25.69
CA GLY A 388 -1.80 -19.05 26.41
C GLY A 388 -2.95 -18.61 25.50
N GLY A 389 -2.87 -18.92 24.21
CA GLY A 389 -3.85 -18.61 23.20
C GLY A 389 -5.07 -19.54 23.21
N ARG A 390 -6.10 -19.14 22.47
CA ARG A 390 -7.35 -19.93 22.34
C ARG A 390 -7.86 -19.85 20.91
N ALA A 391 -8.02 -20.99 20.26
CA ALA A 391 -8.75 -21.00 19.00
C ALA A 391 -10.20 -20.55 19.24
N PRO A 392 -10.80 -19.75 18.34
CA PRO A 392 -12.21 -19.42 18.44
C PRO A 392 -13.05 -20.70 18.39
N ASP A 393 -14.08 -20.77 19.24
CA ASP A 393 -15.03 -21.88 19.25
C ASP A 393 -15.59 -22.05 17.84
N ALA A 394 -15.58 -23.29 17.33
CA ALA A 394 -16.26 -23.60 16.08
C ALA A 394 -17.70 -23.14 16.26
N ARG A 395 -18.15 -22.13 15.49
CA ARG A 395 -19.55 -21.72 15.49
C ARG A 395 -20.36 -23.00 15.28
N ARG A 396 -21.09 -23.43 16.31
CA ARG A 396 -22.11 -24.46 16.11
C ARG A 396 -23.07 -23.90 15.06
N PRO A 397 -23.45 -24.71 14.06
CA PRO A 397 -24.30 -24.27 12.96
C PRO A 397 -25.60 -23.65 13.45
#